data_AF-A0A6P0XGC7-F1
#
_entry.id   AF-A0A6P0XGC7-F1
#
_cell.length_a   1.000
_cell.length_b   1.000
_cell.length_c   1.000
_cell.angle_alpha   90.00
_cell.angle_beta   90.00
_cell.angle_gamma   90.00
#
_symmetry.space_group_name_H-M   'P 1'
#
loop_
_entity.id
_entity.type
_entity.pdbx_description
1 polymer ?
#
loop_
_entity_poly.entity_id
_entity_poly.type
_entity_poly.pdbx_seq_one_letter_code
_entity_poly.pdbx_strand_id
1 'polypeptide(L)'
;MPKRKLQSIEEFITRFPSATEVMIDGTEWLIQRPKDHQKQKNHYSGKKKCHTSQHLIMTYSDQRVLVLSKAREGKVHGHSAVRRAKNW
;
A
#
# COMPACT_ATOMS: atom_id res chain seq x y z
N MET A 1 5.90 -8.84 12.39
CA MET A 1 5.87 -8.33 11.00
C MET A 1 4.43 -8.05 10.59
N PRO A 2 4.17 -6.99 9.79
CA PRO A 2 2.82 -6.63 9.36
C PRO A 2 2.21 -7.69 8.46
N LYS A 3 0.89 -7.85 8.53
CA LYS A 3 0.16 -8.80 7.67
C LYS A 3 0.05 -8.24 6.24
N ARG A 4 0.00 -9.14 5.26
CA ARG A 4 -0.03 -8.81 3.81
C ARG A 4 -1.24 -9.38 3.07
N LYS A 5 -2.07 -10.13 3.81
CA LYS A 5 -3.26 -10.85 3.37
C LYS A 5 -4.24 -10.87 4.55
N LEU A 6 -5.38 -10.22 4.38
CA LEU A 6 -6.59 -10.30 5.18
C LEU A 6 -7.74 -10.55 4.22
N GLN A 7 -8.49 -11.61 4.47
CA GLN A 7 -9.56 -12.04 3.57
C GLN A 7 -10.93 -11.53 3.99
N SER A 8 -11.10 -11.15 5.26
CA SER A 8 -12.35 -10.60 5.77
C SER A 8 -12.14 -9.63 6.94
N ILE A 9 -13.21 -8.93 7.31
CA ILE A 9 -13.19 -8.00 8.45
C ILE A 9 -13.20 -8.75 9.78
N GLU A 10 -13.82 -9.93 9.84
CA GLU A 10 -13.82 -10.80 11.03
C GLU A 10 -12.40 -11.29 11.35
N GLU A 11 -11.62 -11.64 10.32
CA GLU A 11 -10.20 -11.99 10.48
C GLU A 11 -9.41 -10.80 11.04
N PHE A 12 -9.70 -9.58 10.56
CA PHE A 12 -9.07 -8.36 11.05
C PHE A 12 -9.40 -8.11 12.54
N ILE A 13 -10.68 -8.13 12.92
CA ILE A 13 -11.13 -7.89 14.30
C ILE A 13 -10.57 -8.96 15.24
N THR A 14 -10.62 -10.24 14.85
CA THR A 14 -10.05 -11.34 15.65
C THR A 14 -8.55 -11.16 15.87
N ARG A 15 -7.84 -10.65 14.85
CA ARG A 15 -6.38 -10.52 14.91
C ARG A 15 -5.94 -9.27 15.66
N PHE A 16 -6.71 -8.19 15.57
CA PHE A 16 -6.41 -6.89 16.16
C PHE A 16 -7.59 -6.41 17.01
N PRO A 17 -7.96 -7.13 18.08
CA PRO A 17 -9.17 -6.83 18.86
C PRO A 17 -9.09 -5.47 19.57
N SER A 18 -7.88 -4.98 19.83
CA SER A 18 -7.64 -3.68 20.45
C SER A 18 -7.72 -2.51 19.46
N ALA A 19 -7.81 -2.77 18.15
CA ALA A 19 -7.86 -1.70 17.15
C ALA A 19 -9.28 -1.15 17.01
N THR A 20 -9.56 -0.05 17.72
CA THR A 20 -10.87 0.64 17.66
C THR A 20 -10.99 1.59 16.47
N GLU A 21 -9.87 2.13 16.00
CA GLU A 21 -9.75 3.01 14.84
C GLU A 21 -8.51 2.59 14.04
N VAL A 22 -8.55 2.72 12.72
CA VAL A 22 -7.39 2.49 11.86
C VAL A 22 -7.20 3.65 10.91
N MET A 23 -5.94 4.01 10.69
CA MET A 23 -5.54 5.02 9.72
C MET A 23 -4.95 4.32 8.51
N ILE A 24 -5.37 4.71 7.32
CA ILE A 24 -4.82 4.19 6.07
C ILE A 24 -4.01 5.30 5.41
N ASP A 25 -2.73 5.05 5.20
CA ASP A 25 -1.82 5.98 4.53
C ASP A 25 -1.11 5.34 3.34
N GLY A 26 -0.83 6.16 2.32
CA GLY A 26 -0.11 5.78 1.12
C GLY A 26 1.36 6.18 1.23
N THR A 27 2.25 5.19 1.27
CA THR A 27 3.69 5.42 1.26
C THR A 27 4.27 5.16 -0.12
N GLU A 28 5.12 6.07 -0.60
CA GLU A 28 5.82 5.95 -1.89
C GLU A 28 7.33 5.90 -1.64
N TRP A 29 8.05 5.04 -2.35
CA TRP A 29 9.51 5.02 -2.34
C TRP A 29 10.09 4.96 -3.77
N LEU A 30 11.30 5.47 -3.91
CA LEU A 30 12.05 5.45 -5.16
C LEU A 30 12.48 4.03 -5.49
N ILE A 31 12.39 3.67 -6.77
CA ILE A 31 12.93 2.41 -7.29
C ILE A 31 13.96 2.69 -8.37
N GLN A 32 14.86 1.72 -8.58
CA GLN A 32 15.73 1.73 -9.76
C GLN A 32 14.87 1.77 -11.02
N ARG A 33 15.27 2.59 -11.99
CA ARG A 33 14.62 2.65 -13.30
C ARG A 33 14.52 1.25 -13.93
N PRO A 34 13.30 0.72 -14.14
CA PRO A 34 13.15 -0.57 -14.82
C PRO A 34 13.71 -0.48 -16.25
N LYS A 35 14.39 -1.55 -16.70
CA LYS A 35 14.89 -1.66 -18.09
C LYS A 35 13.77 -1.93 -19.09
N ASP A 36 12.76 -2.69 -18.68
CA ASP A 36 11.59 -2.96 -19.48
C ASP A 36 10.75 -1.69 -19.67
N HIS A 37 10.47 -1.34 -20.93
CA HIS A 37 9.83 -0.08 -21.29
C HIS A 37 8.42 0.05 -20.71
N GLN A 38 7.65 -1.05 -20.69
CA GLN A 38 6.29 -1.02 -20.17
C GLN A 38 6.29 -0.83 -18.65
N LYS A 39 7.15 -1.55 -17.92
CA LYS A 39 7.35 -1.37 -16.48
C LYS A 39 7.85 0.04 -16.17
N GLN A 40 8.79 0.56 -16.96
CA GLN A 40 9.28 1.92 -16.79
C GLN A 40 8.15 2.95 -16.85
N LYS A 41 7.27 2.84 -17.86
CA LYS A 41 6.10 3.71 -18.01
C LYS A 41 5.10 3.55 -16.87
N ASN A 42 4.90 2.32 -16.37
CA ASN A 42 3.98 2.05 -15.28
C ASN A 42 4.48 2.59 -13.94
N HIS A 43 5.79 2.54 -13.69
CA HIS A 43 6.37 3.00 -12.43
C HIS A 43 6.72 4.49 -12.40
N TYR A 44 6.64 5.20 -13.53
CA TYR A 44 6.86 6.64 -13.55
C TYR A 44 5.71 7.40 -12.86
N SER A 45 6.02 8.07 -11.74
CA SER A 45 5.10 8.97 -11.06
C SER A 45 5.20 10.37 -11.67
N GLY A 46 4.11 10.84 -12.28
CA GLY A 46 4.03 12.20 -12.81
C GLY A 46 4.13 13.29 -11.73
N LYS A 47 3.66 12.99 -10.51
CA LYS A 47 3.70 13.93 -9.37
C LYS A 47 5.12 14.11 -8.83
N LYS A 48 5.87 13.00 -8.68
CA LYS A 48 7.24 13.01 -8.15
C LYS A 48 8.32 13.17 -9.22
N LYS A 49 7.95 13.07 -10.51
CA LYS A 49 8.84 13.11 -11.69
C LYS A 49 9.96 12.07 -11.63
N CYS A 50 9.69 10.90 -11.08
CA CYS A 50 10.65 9.80 -10.92
C CYS A 50 9.94 8.43 -10.92
N HIS A 51 10.71 7.34 -10.94
CA HIS A 51 10.16 5.99 -10.84
C HIS A 51 9.95 5.60 -9.38
N THR A 52 8.69 5.34 -9.03
CA THR A 52 8.31 4.96 -7.67
C THR A 52 7.48 3.69 -7.65
N SER A 53 7.47 3.07 -6.48
CA SER A 53 6.45 2.10 -6.09
C SER A 53 5.76 2.62 -4.83
N GLN A 54 4.54 2.16 -4.61
CA GLN A 54 3.74 2.60 -3.48
C GLN A 54 3.11 1.41 -2.75
N HIS A 55 2.91 1.60 -1.45
CA HIS A 55 2.19 0.69 -0.57
C HIS A 55 1.11 1.49 0.16
N LEU A 56 -0.03 0.87 0.36
CA LEU A 56 -0.96 1.28 1.40
C LEU A 56 -0.58 0.58 2.70
N ILE A 57 -0.52 1.38 3.75
CA ILE A 57 -0.22 0.96 5.12
C ILE A 57 -1.47 1.22 5.95
N MET A 58 -1.83 0.26 6.79
CA MET A 58 -2.82 0.47 7.83
C MET A 58 -2.14 0.51 9.19
N THR A 59 -2.28 1.63 9.91
CA THR A 59 -1.68 1.87 11.21
C THR A 59 -2.73 1.99 12.30
N TYR A 60 -2.30 1.68 13.53
CA TYR A 60 -3.06 1.92 14.74
C TYR A 60 -2.50 3.13 15.51
N SER A 61 -3.26 3.62 16.50
CA SER A 61 -2.93 4.81 17.30
C SER A 61 -1.60 4.71 18.06
N ASP A 62 -1.07 3.49 18.25
CA ASP A 62 0.23 3.23 18.87
C ASP A 62 1.42 3.23 17.89
N GLN A 63 1.25 3.84 16.71
CA GLN A 63 2.23 3.91 15.63
C GLN A 63 2.65 2.55 15.05
N ARG A 64 1.91 1.47 15.36
CA ARG A 64 2.19 0.15 14.78
C ARG A 64 1.56 0.00 13.41
N VAL A 65 2.34 -0.54 12.48
CA VAL A 65 1.84 -1.00 11.19
C VAL A 65 1.18 -2.37 11.36
N LEU A 66 -0.14 -2.41 11.20
CA LEU A 66 -0.93 -3.64 11.28
C LEU A 66 -0.84 -4.41 9.97
N VAL A 67 -1.03 -3.70 8.86
CA VAL A 67 -1.16 -4.28 7.52
C VAL A 67 -0.37 -3.48 6.50
N LEU A 68 0.28 -4.21 5.60
CA LEU A 68 1.01 -3.68 4.48
C LEU A 68 0.52 -4.35 3.19
N SER A 69 -0.14 -3.58 2.35
CA SER A 69 -0.65 -4.06 1.06
C SER A 69 0.48 -4.44 0.10
N LYS A 70 0.15 -5.07 -1.03
CA LYS A 70 1.12 -5.32 -2.12
C LYS A 70 1.65 -4.03 -2.74
N ALA A 71 2.89 -4.07 -3.22
CA ALA A 71 3.48 -2.96 -3.95
C ALA A 71 2.67 -2.69 -5.23
N ARG A 72 2.39 -1.42 -5.48
CA ARG A 72 1.72 -0.92 -6.69
C ARG A 72 2.62 0.05 -7.43
N GLU A 73 2.37 0.22 -8.71
CA GLU A 73 3.20 1.11 -9.51
C GLU A 73 2.95 2.58 -9.14
N GLY A 74 4.01 3.39 -9.15
CA GLY A 74 3.96 4.81 -8.76
C GLY A 74 3.05 5.70 -9.62
N LYS A 75 2.62 5.22 -10.79
CA LYS A 75 1.65 5.93 -11.64
C LYS A 75 0.22 5.85 -11.10
N VAL A 76 -0.10 4.84 -10.30
CA VAL A 76 -1.46 4.63 -9.79
C VAL A 76 -1.79 5.72 -8.78
N HIS A 77 -2.93 6.38 -8.90
CA HIS A 77 -3.35 7.36 -7.89
C HIS A 77 -3.73 6.65 -6.58
N GLY A 78 -3.43 7.25 -5.42
CA GLY A 78 -3.69 6.65 -4.09
C GLY A 78 -5.13 6.16 -3.91
N HIS A 79 -6.12 6.98 -4.26
CA HIS A 79 -7.54 6.56 -4.24
C HIS A 79 -7.83 5.32 -5.11
N SER A 80 -7.20 5.24 -6.28
CA SER A 80 -7.32 4.05 -7.15
C SER A 80 -6.61 2.84 -6.57
N ALA A 81 -5.48 3.03 -5.87
CA ALA A 81 -4.78 1.96 -5.19
C ALA A 81 -5.65 1.35 -4.09
N VAL A 82 -6.35 2.18 -3.30
CA VAL A 82 -7.29 1.73 -2.25
C VAL A 82 -8.40 0.88 -2.85
N ARG A 83 -9.06 1.36 -3.91
CA ARG A 83 -10.14 0.61 -4.57
C ARG A 83 -9.68 -0.71 -5.21
N ARG A 84 -8.39 -0.80 -5.57
CA ARG A 84 -7.77 -2.00 -6.16
C ARG A 84 -7.18 -2.94 -5.12
N ALA A 85 -7.13 -2.57 -3.85
CA ALA A 85 -6.70 -3.42 -2.74
C ALA A 85 -7.79 -4.46 -2.43
N LYS A 86 -8.03 -5.39 -3.36
CA LYS A 86 -8.96 -6.52 -3.18
C LYS A 86 -8.42 -7.60 -2.23
N ASN A 87 -7.17 -7.48 -1.80
CA ASN A 87 -6.46 -8.38 -0.91
C ASN A 87 -5.44 -7.52 -0.14
N TRP A 88 -5.87 -6.95 0.98
CA TRP A 88 -5.01 -6.24 1.94
C TRP A 88 -3.99 -7.16 2.54
#